data_AF-A0A2E7C850-F1
#
_entry.id   AF-A0A2E7C850-F1
#
_cell.length_a   1.000
_cell.length_b   1.000
_cell.length_c   1.000
_cell.angle_alpha   90.00
_cell.angle_beta   90.00
_cell.angle_gamma   90.00
#
_symmetry.space_group_name_H-M   'P 1'
#
loop_
_entity.id
_entity.type
_entity.pdbx_description
1 polymer ?
#
loop_
_entity_poly.entity_id
_entity_poly.type
_entity_poly.pdbx_seq_one_letter_code
_entity_poly.pdbx_strand_id
1 'polypeptide(L)' 'MRLMELMARHRALDEKIEELYEFPYKNQILLQRLKKEKLRLKDAIEHLKDDLIPDLNA' A
#
# COMPACT_ATOMS: atom_id res chain seq x y z
N MET A 1 -11.14 -12.78 5.12
CA MET A 1 -10.38 -11.95 6.08
C MET A 1 -9.10 -11.34 5.50
N ARG A 2 -8.29 -12.07 4.71
CA ARG A 2 -6.97 -11.61 4.23
C ARG A 2 -6.97 -10.32 3.40
N LEU A 3 -7.91 -10.15 2.47
CA LEU A 3 -8.00 -8.95 1.63
C LEU A 3 -8.24 -7.67 2.47
N MET A 4 -9.17 -7.74 3.42
CA MET A 4 -9.50 -6.62 4.30
C MET A 4 -8.31 -6.21 5.18
N GLU A 5 -7.53 -7.18 5.67
CA GLU A 5 -6.29 -6.92 6.42
C GLU A 5 -5.25 -6.17 5.56
N LEU A 6 -5.06 -6.59 4.31
CA LEU A 6 -4.13 -5.91 3.40
C LEU A 6 -4.58 -4.50 3.06
N MET A 7 -5.88 -4.30 2.82
CA MET A 7 -6.46 -2.97 2.59
C MET A 7 -6.28 -2.05 3.80
N ALA A 8 -6.51 -2.56 5.02
CA ALA A 8 -6.29 -1.80 6.25
C ALA A 8 -4.81 -1.41 6.43
N ARG A 9 -3.88 -2.34 6.20
CA ARG A 9 -2.44 -2.05 6.23
C ARG A 9 -2.02 -1.03 5.17
N HIS A 10 -2.55 -1.16 3.95
CA HIS A 10 -2.29 -0.20 2.88
C HIS A 10 -2.77 1.21 3.25
N ARG A 11 -3.96 1.34 3.84
CA ARG A 11 -4.49 2.62 4.32
C ARG A 11 -3.62 3.22 5.45
N ALA A 12 -3.24 2.41 6.43
CA ALA A 12 -2.39 2.87 7.53
C ALA A 12 -1.01 3.36 7.06
N LEU A 13 -0.45 2.73 6.02
CA LEU A 13 0.78 3.22 5.39
C LEU A 13 0.58 4.55 4.69
N ASP A 14 -0.60 4.80 4.13
CA ASP A 14 -0.89 6.06 3.46
C ASP A 14 -0.95 7.21 4.46
N GLU A 15 -1.69 7.03 5.56
CA GLU A 15 -1.76 8.00 6.66
C GLU A 15 -0.36 8.32 7.21
N LYS A 16 0.47 7.29 7.40
CA LYS A 16 1.85 7.46 7.85
C LYS A 16 2.74 8.19 6.83
N ILE A 17 2.52 7.97 5.54
CA ILE A 17 3.24 8.70 4.48
C ILE A 17 2.83 10.17 4.50
N GLU A 18 1.54 10.47 4.62
CA GLU A 18 1.02 11.84 4.74
C GLU A 18 1.61 12.57 5.94
N GLU A 19 1.67 11.95 7.12
CA GLU A 19 2.32 12.53 8.30
C GLU A 19 3.80 12.86 8.06
N LEU A 20 4.52 11.99 7.34
CA LEU A 20 5.95 12.20 7.07
C LEU A 20 6.22 13.28 6.02
N TYR A 21 5.21 13.65 5.23
CA TYR A 21 5.28 14.74 4.27
C TYR A 21 5.31 16.12 4.91
N GLU A 22 4.94 16.26 6.19
CA GLU A 22 5.13 17.50 6.97
C GLU A 22 6.62 17.86 7.12
N PHE A 23 7.52 16.86 7.09
CA PHE A 23 8.98 17.06 7.23
C PHE A 23 9.78 16.25 6.18
N PRO A 24 9.65 16.57 4.88
CA PRO A 24 10.09 15.69 3.81
C PRO A 24 11.62 15.52 3.77
N TYR A 25 12.39 16.56 4.08
CA TYR A 25 13.85 16.53 4.07
C TYR A 25 14.46 15.64 5.15
N LYS A 26 13.77 15.44 6.29
CA LYS A 26 14.25 14.56 7.37
C LYS A 26 13.91 13.09 7.12
N ASN A 27 12.90 12.83 6.29
CA ASN A 27 12.27 11.52 6.19
C ASN A 27 12.42 10.85 4.81
N GLN A 28 13.25 11.38 3.90
CA GLN A 28 13.32 10.90 2.50
C GLN A 28 13.54 9.39 2.37
N ILE A 29 14.50 8.81 3.12
CA ILE A 29 14.78 7.37 3.08
C ILE A 29 13.59 6.55 3.61
N LEU A 30 12.96 7.03 4.69
CA LEU A 30 11.80 6.37 5.28
C LEU A 30 10.59 6.45 4.34
N LEU A 31 10.32 7.61 3.74
CA LEU A 31 9.28 7.83 2.74
C LEU A 31 9.47 6.89 1.54
N GLN A 32 10.69 6.73 1.03
CA GLN A 32 10.98 5.80 -0.06
C GLN A 32 10.64 4.35 0.31
N ARG A 33 11.00 3.92 1.53
CA ARG A 33 10.69 2.56 2.02
C ARG A 33 9.19 2.33 2.15
N LEU A 34 8.47 3.27 2.77
CA LEU A 34 7.03 3.17 2.98
C LEU A 34 6.26 3.17 1.65
N LYS A 35 6.66 4.00 0.69
CA LYS A 35 6.07 3.98 -0.67
C LYS A 35 6.28 2.65 -1.37
N LYS A 36 7.47 2.06 -1.25
CA LYS A 36 7.75 0.74 -1.82
C LYS A 36 6.91 -0.36 -1.17
N GLU A 37 6.70 -0.28 0.14
CA GLU A 37 5.84 -1.21 0.86
C GLU A 37 4.36 -1.03 0.50
N LYS A 38 3.89 0.23 0.37
CA LYS A 38 2.55 0.56 -0.11
C LYS A 38 2.28 -0.02 -1.50
N LEU A 39 3.24 0.11 -2.42
CA LEU A 39 3.14 -0.47 -3.77
C LEU A 39 2.99 -1.99 -3.72
N ARG A 40 3.83 -2.69 -2.95
CA ARG A 40 3.74 -4.15 -2.79
C ARG A 40 2.39 -4.61 -2.23
N LEU A 41 1.83 -3.85 -1.29
CA LEU A 41 0.50 -4.15 -0.75
C LEU A 41 -0.59 -3.91 -1.79
N LYS A 42 -0.47 -2.85 -2.60
CA LYS A 42 -1.38 -2.60 -3.73
C LYS A 42 -1.36 -3.78 -4.71
N ASP A 43 -0.18 -4.21 -5.13
CA ASP A 43 -0.01 -5.34 -6.06
C ASP A 43 -0.60 -6.63 -5.46
N ALA A 44 -0.34 -6.91 -4.18
CA ALA A 44 -0.90 -8.08 -3.50
C ALA A 44 -2.44 -8.01 -3.34
N ILE A 45 -3.00 -6.82 -3.15
CA ILE A 45 -4.45 -6.59 -3.12
C ILE A 45 -5.06 -6.83 -4.50
N GLU A 46 -4.42 -6.36 -5.57
CA GLU A 46 -4.87 -6.56 -6.95
C GLU A 46 -4.84 -8.05 -7.29
N HIS A 47 -3.73 -8.75 -7.06
CA HIS A 47 -3.65 -10.20 -7.28
C HIS A 47 -4.72 -10.99 -6.51
N LEU A 48 -4.95 -10.68 -5.23
CA LEU A 48 -5.98 -11.37 -4.44
C LEU A 48 -7.41 -11.01 -4.86
N LYS A 49 -7.63 -9.85 -5.47
CA LYS A 49 -8.92 -9.47 -6.05
C LYS A 49 -9.15 -10.22 -7.35
N ASP A 50 -8.12 -10.35 -8.19
CA ASP A 50 -8.18 -11.08 -9.45
C ASP A 50 -8.39 -12.60 -9.21
N ASP A 51 -7.77 -13.17 -8.17
CA ASP A 51 -8.04 -14.55 -7.75
C ASP A 51 -9.50 -14.75 -7.26
N LEU A 52 -10.13 -13.71 -6.71
CA LEU A 52 -11.48 -13.77 -6.16
C LEU A 52 -12.56 -13.45 -7.21
N ILE A 53 -12.22 -12.64 -8.20
CA ILE A 53 -13.05 -12.27 -9.35
C ILE A 53 -12.23 -12.65 -10.58
N PRO A 54 -12.37 -13.88 -11.12
CA PRO A 54 -11.50 -14.42 -12.17
C PRO A 54 -11.67 -13.75 -13.54
N ASP A 55 -12.19 -12.53 -13.59
CA ASP A 55 -12.49 -11.79 -14.80
C ASP A 55 -12.34 -10.30 -14.48
N LEU A 56 -11.18 -9.72 -14.79
CA LEU A 56 -10.94 -8.30 -15.07
C LEU A 56 -9.41 -8.09 -15.19
N ASN A 57 -8.86 -8.38 -16.37
CA ASN A 57 -7.70 -7.72 -17.04
C ASN A 57 -6.91 -8.74 -17.90
N ALA A 58 -7.43 -9.00 -19.11
CA ALA A 58 -6.64 -9.31 -20.30
C ALA A 58 -6.45 -8.03 -21.12
#